data_AF-A0AAV2QWJ0-F1
#
_entry.id   AF-A0AAV2QWJ0-F1
#
_cell.length_a   1.000
_cell.length_b   1.000
_cell.length_c   1.000
_cell.angle_alpha   90.00
_cell.angle_beta   90.00
_cell.angle_gamma   90.00
#
_symmetry.space_group_name_H-M   'P 1'
#
loop_
_entity.id
_entity.type
_entity.pdbx_description
1 polymer ?
#
loop_
_entity_poly.entity_id
_entity_poly.type
_entity_poly.pdbx_seq_one_letter_code
_entity_poly.pdbx_strand_id
1 'polypeptide(L)'
;GKWLDSCSLENNPCQNEGYIGSKCSCVCPHGTHGRYCQDHSGDYYEGRQYVGKKVTQPGIITSPGYPELTAYPTRDSTWIMAPECFNVQLQFTDVKFYQFYPSEGKCFDGIEIRTSNMAEGEWFCEGNIRNGSSFTSAGREIIIYMEAKISVPWSKYQAEVKFVPDPHCKSSTPQPVTTTTNASILPPCIFSCPDEMGRYAHPRDCKEWVDCDHWQPYVKYCPGNLYFNPELHVCDWSEHAGCTAYPDNDCELTTVNTVMPKD
;
A
#
# COMPACT_ATOMS: atom_id res chain seq x y z
N GLY A 1 -0.96 -9.88 16.97
CA GLY A 1 -0.26 -8.62 16.63
C GLY A 1 0.33 -8.08 17.92
N LYS A 2 1.56 -7.54 17.92
CA LYS A 2 2.37 -7.29 19.14
C LYS A 2 1.59 -6.82 20.38
N TRP A 3 0.67 -5.88 20.20
CA TRP A 3 -0.13 -5.32 21.29
C TRP A 3 -1.46 -6.02 21.57
N LEU A 4 -2.02 -6.79 20.63
CA LEU A 4 -3.17 -7.66 20.90
C LEU A 4 -2.81 -8.70 21.96
N ASP A 5 -1.68 -9.38 21.77
CA ASP A 5 -1.20 -10.41 22.69
C ASP A 5 -0.80 -9.78 24.06
N SER A 6 -0.12 -8.62 24.03
CA SER A 6 0.27 -7.89 25.25
C SER A 6 -0.91 -7.32 26.04
N CYS A 7 -2.04 -7.08 25.38
CA CYS A 7 -3.26 -6.55 25.98
C CYS A 7 -4.32 -7.63 26.21
N SER A 8 -3.97 -8.91 26.03
CA SER A 8 -4.88 -10.05 26.19
C SER A 8 -6.15 -9.94 25.34
N LEU A 9 -6.01 -9.42 24.12
CA LEU A 9 -7.09 -9.29 23.14
C LEU A 9 -6.92 -10.34 22.04
N GLU A 10 -7.96 -11.12 21.79
CA GLU A 10 -7.95 -12.13 20.72
C GLU A 10 -8.02 -11.50 19.32
N ASN A 11 -8.71 -10.37 19.18
CA ASN A 11 -8.91 -9.66 17.92
C ASN A 11 -8.77 -8.15 18.13
N ASN A 12 -8.46 -7.42 17.05
CA ASN A 12 -8.42 -5.96 17.07
C ASN A 12 -9.85 -5.39 17.12
N PRO A 13 -10.25 -4.69 18.20
CA PRO A 13 -11.59 -4.11 18.31
C PRO A 13 -11.72 -2.74 17.62
N CYS A 14 -10.62 -2.20 17.07
CA CYS A 14 -10.60 -0.88 16.47
C CYS A 14 -11.13 -0.93 15.03
N GLN A 15 -11.98 0.03 14.69
CA GLN A 15 -12.61 0.21 13.39
C GLN A 15 -11.78 1.15 12.50
N ASN A 16 -12.16 1.27 11.23
CA ASN A 16 -11.59 2.23 10.28
C ASN A 16 -10.04 2.23 10.26
N GLU A 17 -9.46 1.02 10.21
CA GLU A 17 -7.99 0.79 10.22
C GLU A 17 -7.28 1.23 11.51
N GLY A 18 -8.02 1.53 12.58
CA GLY A 18 -7.47 1.68 13.91
C GLY A 18 -6.80 0.41 14.40
N TYR A 19 -5.83 0.56 15.29
CA TYR A 19 -5.09 -0.54 15.86
C TYR A 19 -4.89 -0.38 17.36
N ILE A 20 -4.67 -1.49 18.06
CA ILE A 20 -4.37 -1.46 19.50
C ILE A 20 -2.93 -0.99 19.71
N GLY A 21 -2.80 0.15 20.39
CA GLY A 21 -1.50 0.70 20.79
C GLY A 21 -1.03 0.13 22.13
N SER A 22 0.17 0.55 22.55
CA SER A 22 0.83 0.11 23.80
C SER A 22 0.06 0.43 25.09
N LYS A 23 -0.95 1.30 25.04
CA LYS A 23 -1.85 1.63 26.16
C LYS A 23 -3.11 0.75 26.20
N CYS A 24 -3.19 -0.29 25.36
CA CYS A 24 -4.37 -1.14 25.21
C CYS A 24 -5.64 -0.37 24.82
N SER A 25 -5.47 0.71 24.06
CA SER A 25 -6.53 1.53 23.49
C SER A 25 -6.33 1.65 21.99
N CYS A 26 -7.41 1.92 21.26
CA CYS A 26 -7.34 2.16 19.84
C CYS A 26 -6.57 3.45 19.51
N VAL A 27 -5.60 3.31 18.61
CA VAL A 27 -4.93 4.40 17.92
C VAL A 27 -5.65 4.59 16.60
N CYS A 28 -6.22 5.77 16.41
CA CYS A 28 -7.10 6.07 15.30
C CYS A 28 -6.33 6.74 14.15
N PRO A 29 -6.50 6.27 12.90
CA PRO A 29 -6.02 6.95 11.73
C PRO A 29 -6.60 8.36 11.63
N HIS A 30 -5.90 9.24 10.92
CA HIS A 30 -6.38 10.59 10.69
C HIS A 30 -7.76 10.57 10.00
N GLY A 31 -8.63 11.49 10.41
CA GLY A 31 -10.02 11.50 9.97
C GLY A 31 -10.93 10.58 10.78
N THR A 32 -10.40 9.75 11.68
CA THR A 32 -11.20 8.87 12.55
C THR A 32 -10.95 9.17 14.03
N HIS A 33 -11.97 9.00 14.86
CA HIS A 33 -11.89 9.22 16.29
C HIS A 33 -12.91 8.36 17.05
N GLY A 34 -12.95 8.52 18.37
CA GLY A 34 -13.76 7.68 19.26
C GLY A 34 -12.97 6.53 19.88
N ARG A 35 -13.60 5.84 20.83
CA ARG A 35 -12.94 4.78 21.63
C ARG A 35 -12.42 3.63 20.76
N TYR A 36 -13.12 3.33 19.67
CA TYR A 36 -12.81 2.28 18.72
C TYR A 36 -12.54 2.84 17.32
N CYS A 37 -12.22 4.13 17.19
CA CYS A 37 -12.03 4.79 15.90
C CYS A 37 -13.25 4.72 15.00
N GLN A 38 -14.44 4.56 15.58
CA GLN A 38 -15.69 4.32 14.86
C GLN A 38 -16.29 5.59 14.23
N ASP A 39 -15.86 6.77 14.70
CA ASP A 39 -16.40 8.06 14.28
C ASP A 39 -15.51 8.68 13.20
N HIS A 40 -16.11 9.32 12.18
CA HIS A 40 -15.40 9.99 11.08
C HIS A 40 -15.54 11.51 11.17
N SER A 41 -14.45 12.25 10.95
CA SER A 41 -14.42 13.72 10.96
C SER A 41 -13.79 14.36 9.72
N GLY A 42 -13.40 13.58 8.70
CA GLY A 42 -12.87 14.12 7.43
C GLY A 42 -11.99 13.12 6.66
N ASP A 43 -11.57 13.53 5.46
CA ASP A 43 -10.83 12.69 4.51
C ASP A 43 -9.48 12.21 5.05
N TYR A 44 -9.23 10.91 4.90
CA TYR A 44 -8.05 10.18 5.39
C TYR A 44 -6.71 10.76 4.85
N TYR A 45 -6.73 11.50 3.73
CA TYR A 45 -5.55 11.99 3.02
C TYR A 45 -5.52 13.48 2.69
N GLU A 46 -6.42 14.33 3.20
CA GLU A 46 -6.30 15.76 2.96
C GLU A 46 -5.01 16.33 3.58
N GLY A 47 -4.05 16.70 2.72
CA GLY A 47 -2.90 17.52 3.07
C GLY A 47 -1.52 16.87 3.04
N ARG A 48 -1.33 15.64 2.55
CA ARG A 48 0.03 15.09 2.40
C ARG A 48 0.28 14.53 1.00
N GLN A 49 1.08 15.27 0.23
CA GLN A 49 1.69 14.86 -1.02
C GLN A 49 2.66 13.70 -0.72
N TYR A 50 2.13 12.47 -0.71
CA TYR A 50 2.92 11.26 -0.47
C TYR A 50 3.14 10.52 -1.78
N VAL A 51 4.40 10.57 -2.21
CA VAL A 51 4.92 9.71 -3.27
C VAL A 51 5.16 8.34 -2.64
N GLY A 52 4.74 7.29 -3.33
CA GLY A 52 5.01 5.92 -2.95
C GLY A 52 5.01 5.01 -4.17
N LYS A 53 5.74 3.89 -4.07
CA LYS A 53 5.94 2.92 -5.15
C LYS A 53 5.28 1.58 -4.80
N LYS A 54 4.49 1.03 -5.73
CA LYS A 54 3.97 -0.35 -5.62
C LYS A 54 4.88 -1.32 -6.37
N VAL A 55 5.22 -2.44 -5.75
CA VAL A 55 6.09 -3.50 -6.29
C VAL A 55 5.35 -4.82 -6.23
N THR A 56 5.01 -5.37 -7.40
CA THR A 56 4.27 -6.63 -7.56
C THR A 56 5.08 -7.73 -8.24
N GLN A 57 6.35 -7.46 -8.52
CA GLN A 57 7.27 -8.39 -9.16
C GLN A 57 8.57 -8.49 -8.34
N PRO A 58 9.24 -9.65 -8.32
CA PRO A 58 10.55 -9.79 -7.71
C PRO A 58 11.58 -8.94 -8.49
N GLY A 59 12.63 -8.51 -7.80
CA GLY A 59 13.67 -7.67 -8.41
C GLY A 59 14.33 -6.74 -7.40
N ILE A 60 15.07 -5.76 -7.93
CA ILE A 60 15.77 -4.77 -7.11
C ILE A 60 14.88 -3.55 -6.89
N ILE A 61 14.82 -3.10 -5.63
CA ILE A 61 14.19 -1.84 -5.23
C ILE A 61 15.24 -0.93 -4.58
N THR A 62 15.01 0.37 -4.67
CA THR A 62 15.95 1.39 -4.17
C THR A 62 15.21 2.53 -3.51
N SER A 63 15.89 3.26 -2.62
CA SER A 63 15.45 4.55 -2.12
C SER A 63 15.27 5.57 -3.25
N PRO A 64 14.43 6.61 -3.05
CA PRO A 64 14.31 7.71 -4.00
C PRO A 64 15.69 8.31 -4.35
N GLY A 65 15.95 8.55 -5.63
CA GLY A 65 17.21 9.16 -6.07
C GLY A 65 18.46 8.28 -6.02
N TYR A 66 18.37 7.04 -5.52
CA TYR A 66 19.53 6.15 -5.34
C TYR A 66 20.54 6.22 -6.51
N PRO A 67 21.85 6.37 -6.23
CA PRO A 67 22.51 6.15 -4.93
C PRO A 67 22.46 7.32 -3.94
N GLU A 68 21.95 8.49 -4.31
CA GLU A 68 21.90 9.68 -3.46
C GLU A 68 20.50 10.30 -3.46
N LEU A 69 19.94 10.61 -2.30
CA LEU A 69 18.57 11.15 -2.25
C LEU A 69 18.48 12.49 -3.00
N THR A 70 17.42 12.63 -3.80
CA THR A 70 17.22 13.78 -4.70
C THR A 70 16.39 14.92 -4.10
N ALA A 71 15.76 14.74 -2.94
CA ALA A 71 14.88 15.74 -2.31
C ALA A 71 14.82 15.58 -0.78
N TYR A 72 14.67 16.69 -0.04
CA TYR A 72 14.64 16.70 1.43
C TYR A 72 13.58 17.67 2.00
N PRO A 73 12.90 17.32 3.12
CA PRO A 73 12.93 16.02 3.78
C PRO A 73 12.35 14.92 2.87
N THR A 74 12.95 13.74 2.84
CA THR A 74 12.42 12.60 2.08
C THR A 74 11.47 11.82 2.96
N ARG A 75 10.24 11.63 2.49
CA ARG A 75 9.29 10.66 3.04
C ARG A 75 8.72 9.86 1.90
N ASP A 76 9.04 8.58 1.84
CA ASP A 76 8.65 7.70 0.74
C ASP A 76 8.20 6.35 1.27
N SER A 77 7.19 5.78 0.63
CA SER A 77 6.67 4.46 0.98
C SER A 77 6.79 3.52 -0.20
N THR A 78 7.45 2.38 0.00
CA THR A 78 7.45 1.27 -0.97
C THR A 78 6.59 0.14 -0.44
N TRP A 79 5.51 -0.18 -1.15
CA TRP A 79 4.59 -1.27 -0.84
C TRP A 79 4.86 -2.45 -1.77
N ILE A 80 5.27 -3.57 -1.18
CA ILE A 80 5.64 -4.79 -1.89
C ILE A 80 4.53 -5.81 -1.64
N MET A 81 3.97 -6.36 -2.72
CA MET A 81 2.85 -7.28 -2.68
C MET A 81 3.17 -8.55 -3.49
N ALA A 82 3.22 -9.68 -2.80
CA ALA A 82 3.41 -10.99 -3.39
C ALA A 82 2.09 -11.57 -3.95
N PRO A 83 2.17 -12.47 -4.95
CA PRO A 83 1.02 -13.25 -5.42
C PRO A 83 0.44 -14.16 -4.33
N GLU A 84 -0.70 -14.80 -4.62
CA GLU A 84 -1.37 -15.67 -3.66
C GLU A 84 -0.51 -16.87 -3.30
N CYS A 85 -0.56 -17.28 -2.04
CA CYS A 85 0.31 -18.32 -1.48
C CYS A 85 1.82 -18.00 -1.53
N PHE A 86 2.19 -16.72 -1.61
CA PHE A 86 3.58 -16.31 -1.45
C PHE A 86 3.72 -15.24 -0.37
N ASN A 87 4.80 -15.35 0.39
CA ASN A 87 5.30 -14.30 1.26
C ASN A 87 6.40 -13.51 0.55
N VAL A 88 6.62 -12.28 0.96
CA VAL A 88 7.71 -11.44 0.49
C VAL A 88 8.95 -11.74 1.33
N GLN A 89 10.06 -12.01 0.65
CA GLN A 89 11.40 -12.04 1.24
C GLN A 89 12.18 -10.83 0.72
N LEU A 90 12.64 -10.00 1.64
CA LEU A 90 13.43 -8.80 1.36
C LEU A 90 14.87 -9.02 1.85
N GLN A 91 15.87 -8.64 1.07
CA GLN A 91 17.27 -8.65 1.50
C GLN A 91 17.99 -7.37 1.07
N PHE A 92 18.52 -6.61 2.02
CA PHE A 92 19.23 -5.38 1.73
C PHE A 92 20.65 -5.67 1.22
N THR A 93 20.99 -5.15 0.04
CA THR A 93 22.31 -5.33 -0.57
C THR A 93 23.21 -4.10 -0.39
N ASP A 94 22.61 -2.92 -0.24
CA ASP A 94 23.30 -1.67 0.09
C ASP A 94 22.37 -0.85 0.98
N VAL A 95 22.73 -0.61 2.24
CA VAL A 95 21.90 0.15 3.18
C VAL A 95 22.77 0.95 4.12
N LYS A 96 22.45 2.23 4.25
CA LYS A 96 23.19 3.17 5.11
C LYS A 96 22.28 4.34 5.47
N PHE A 97 22.31 4.79 6.73
CA PHE A 97 21.48 5.90 7.19
C PHE A 97 22.27 6.79 8.15
N TYR A 98 21.94 8.08 8.21
CA TYR A 98 22.51 9.03 9.16
C TYR A 98 21.48 9.36 10.25
N GLN A 99 21.79 9.54 11.52
CA GLN A 99 22.66 8.77 12.42
C GLN A 99 21.69 8.14 13.45
N PHE A 100 22.08 7.03 14.10
CA PHE A 100 21.36 6.55 15.28
C PHE A 100 21.80 7.33 16.52
N TYR A 101 20.85 7.84 17.32
CA TYR A 101 21.12 8.50 18.60
C TYR A 101 20.96 7.51 19.76
N PRO A 102 22.05 6.96 20.33
CA PRO A 102 21.97 5.91 21.33
C PRO A 102 21.35 6.38 22.65
N SER A 103 21.53 7.66 22.98
CA SER A 103 20.96 8.28 24.18
C SER A 103 19.43 8.36 24.16
N GLU A 104 18.83 8.41 22.97
CA GLU A 104 17.38 8.51 22.79
C GLU A 104 16.74 7.22 22.27
N GLY A 105 17.56 6.26 21.80
CA GLY A 105 17.09 5.06 21.13
C GLY A 105 16.34 5.35 19.83
N LYS A 106 16.68 6.45 19.14
CA LYS A 106 15.95 6.93 17.95
C LYS A 106 16.84 7.01 16.71
N CYS A 107 16.23 6.70 15.58
CA CYS A 107 16.77 6.95 14.26
C CYS A 107 16.56 8.41 13.88
N PHE A 108 17.60 9.08 13.37
CA PHE A 108 17.45 10.39 12.77
C PHE A 108 16.85 10.27 11.37
N ASP A 109 17.60 9.64 10.46
CA ASP A 109 17.10 9.03 9.24
C ASP A 109 17.00 7.52 9.45
N GLY A 110 16.09 6.89 8.73
CA GLY A 110 15.94 5.45 8.76
C GLY A 110 14.77 4.97 7.92
N ILE A 111 14.52 3.68 8.05
CA ILE A 111 13.36 3.01 7.46
C ILE A 111 12.57 2.30 8.54
N GLU A 112 11.26 2.38 8.45
CA GLU A 112 10.34 1.50 9.14
C GLU A 112 10.01 0.33 8.21
N ILE A 113 10.21 -0.90 8.68
CA ILE A 113 9.86 -2.12 7.95
C ILE A 113 8.66 -2.76 8.62
N ARG A 114 7.57 -2.89 7.85
CA ARG A 114 6.32 -3.49 8.27
C ARG A 114 6.18 -4.87 7.64
N THR A 115 6.36 -5.93 8.42
CA THR A 115 6.32 -7.33 7.94
C THR A 115 5.03 -8.06 8.32
N SER A 116 4.26 -7.53 9.27
CA SER A 116 3.06 -8.20 9.80
C SER A 116 1.91 -7.23 10.08
N ASN A 117 2.20 -6.09 10.71
CA ASN A 117 1.24 -5.00 10.88
C ASN A 117 1.55 -3.91 9.85
N MET A 118 0.62 -3.66 8.92
CA MET A 118 0.82 -2.67 7.85
C MET A 118 0.63 -1.21 8.30
N ALA A 119 0.14 -0.97 9.53
CA ALA A 119 0.05 0.36 10.12
C ALA A 119 1.32 0.77 10.88
N GLU A 120 2.01 -0.17 11.51
CA GLU A 120 3.19 0.09 12.35
C GLU A 120 4.17 -1.09 12.32
N GLY A 121 5.46 -0.79 12.14
CA GLY A 121 6.55 -1.73 12.04
C GLY A 121 7.75 -1.37 12.90
N GLU A 122 8.89 -1.96 12.58
CA GLU A 122 10.14 -1.74 13.31
C GLU A 122 11.04 -0.74 12.57
N TRP A 123 11.65 0.17 13.33
CA TRP A 123 12.53 1.20 12.81
C TRP A 123 13.99 0.75 12.77
N PHE A 124 14.62 1.00 11.64
CA PHE A 124 15.98 0.63 11.31
C PHE A 124 16.76 1.83 10.78
N CYS A 125 18.01 1.95 11.22
CA CYS A 125 18.96 3.00 10.86
C CYS A 125 20.39 2.51 11.17
N GLU A 126 21.34 3.44 11.26
CA GLU A 126 22.75 3.11 11.52
C GLU A 126 22.92 2.18 12.73
N GLY A 127 23.59 1.04 12.53
CA GLY A 127 23.95 0.08 13.58
C GLY A 127 22.93 -1.03 13.86
N ASN A 128 21.66 -0.89 13.46
CA ASN A 128 20.64 -1.93 13.64
C ASN A 128 20.10 -2.53 12.32
N ILE A 129 20.55 -2.02 11.17
CA ILE A 129 20.44 -2.67 9.86
C ILE A 129 21.78 -2.61 9.13
N ARG A 130 22.07 -3.62 8.30
CA ARG A 130 23.32 -3.75 7.56
C ARG A 130 23.10 -4.49 6.25
N ASN A 131 24.08 -4.41 5.35
CA ASN A 131 24.08 -5.22 4.12
C ASN A 131 23.98 -6.71 4.49
N GLY A 132 23.09 -7.42 3.80
CA GLY A 132 22.73 -8.80 4.07
C GLY A 132 21.57 -8.98 5.04
N SER A 133 21.13 -7.93 5.76
CA SER A 133 19.91 -7.99 6.59
C SER A 133 18.71 -8.42 5.73
N SER A 134 17.95 -9.40 6.22
CA SER A 134 16.81 -9.97 5.51
C SER A 134 15.58 -10.05 6.40
N PHE A 135 14.42 -9.85 5.78
CA PHE A 135 13.12 -9.83 6.41
C PHE A 135 12.15 -10.67 5.58
N THR A 136 11.25 -11.38 6.24
CA THR A 136 10.17 -12.14 5.59
C THR A 136 8.85 -11.67 6.17
N SER A 137 7.86 -11.44 5.32
CA SER A 137 6.52 -11.07 5.76
C SER A 137 5.78 -12.24 6.41
N ALA A 138 4.89 -11.91 7.35
CA ALA A 138 3.94 -12.86 7.92
C ALA A 138 2.78 -13.19 6.96
N GLY A 139 2.57 -12.36 5.95
CA GLY A 139 1.61 -12.58 4.88
C GLY A 139 2.18 -12.12 3.54
N ARG A 140 1.34 -11.57 2.68
CA ARG A 140 1.68 -11.29 1.28
C ARG A 140 2.39 -9.96 1.06
N GLU A 141 2.63 -9.20 2.13
CA GLU A 141 2.92 -7.77 2.03
C GLU A 141 4.08 -7.34 2.91
N ILE A 142 4.88 -6.41 2.40
CA ILE A 142 5.84 -5.61 3.16
C ILE A 142 5.65 -4.14 2.80
N ILE A 143 5.71 -3.26 3.79
CA ILE A 143 5.87 -1.82 3.56
C ILE A 143 7.24 -1.39 4.10
N ILE A 144 7.99 -0.67 3.28
CA ILE A 144 9.17 0.08 3.68
C ILE A 144 8.79 1.55 3.66
N TYR A 145 8.78 2.19 4.83
CA TYR A 145 8.59 3.63 4.95
C TYR A 145 9.93 4.28 5.28
N MET A 146 10.43 5.14 4.41
CA MET A 146 11.69 5.86 4.60
C MET A 146 11.42 7.27 5.13
N GLU A 147 12.19 7.69 6.13
CA GLU A 147 12.27 9.08 6.55
C GLU A 147 13.73 9.54 6.55
N ALA A 148 14.02 10.59 5.79
CA ALA A 148 15.31 11.29 5.81
C ALA A 148 15.07 12.79 6.03
N LYS A 149 15.62 13.32 7.12
CA LYS A 149 15.26 14.66 7.63
C LYS A 149 16.11 15.78 7.05
N ILE A 150 17.36 15.48 6.69
CA ILE A 150 18.32 16.46 6.17
C ILE A 150 19.04 15.90 4.95
N SER A 151 19.63 16.81 4.15
CA SER A 151 20.46 16.42 3.02
C SER A 151 21.79 15.84 3.45
N VAL A 152 21.84 14.52 3.54
CA VAL A 152 23.07 13.74 3.72
C VAL A 152 23.22 12.76 2.56
N PRO A 153 24.34 12.81 1.82
CA PRO A 153 24.45 12.07 0.55
C PRO A 153 24.51 10.55 0.71
N TRP A 154 24.64 10.02 1.94
CA TRP A 154 24.80 8.59 2.17
C TRP A 154 23.59 7.89 2.77
N SER A 155 22.48 8.57 3.08
CA SER A 155 21.23 7.91 3.51
C SER A 155 20.57 7.25 2.30
N LYS A 156 20.56 5.92 2.23
CA LYS A 156 20.09 5.17 1.07
C LYS A 156 19.75 3.73 1.41
N TYR A 157 18.96 3.10 0.52
CA TYR A 157 18.84 1.65 0.50
C TYR A 157 18.72 1.11 -0.92
N GLN A 158 19.19 -0.13 -1.10
CA GLN A 158 18.92 -1.03 -2.20
C GLN A 158 18.63 -2.41 -1.60
N ALA A 159 17.55 -3.05 -2.04
CA ALA A 159 17.16 -4.37 -1.59
C ALA A 159 16.69 -5.25 -2.74
N GLU A 160 16.95 -6.55 -2.62
CA GLU A 160 16.40 -7.58 -3.48
C GLU A 160 15.09 -8.10 -2.88
N VAL A 161 14.06 -8.17 -3.73
CA VAL A 161 12.73 -8.71 -3.43
C VAL A 161 12.60 -10.07 -4.10
N LYS A 162 12.23 -11.08 -3.30
CA LYS A 162 11.83 -12.42 -3.75
C LYS A 162 10.45 -12.76 -3.21
N PHE A 163 9.71 -13.57 -3.96
CA PHE A 163 8.48 -14.16 -3.48
C PHE A 163 8.74 -15.63 -3.15
N VAL A 164 8.52 -16.00 -1.90
CA VAL A 164 8.77 -17.34 -1.38
C VAL A 164 7.44 -18.02 -1.07
N PRO A 165 7.25 -19.32 -1.39
CA PRO A 165 6.00 -20.01 -1.10
C PRO A 165 5.63 -19.90 0.38
N ASP A 166 4.37 -19.58 0.66
CA ASP A 166 3.83 -19.55 2.01
C ASP A 166 3.48 -20.97 2.48
N PRO A 167 4.19 -21.52 3.49
CA PRO A 167 3.94 -22.88 3.99
C PRO A 167 2.57 -23.03 4.67
N HIS A 168 1.92 -21.93 5.04
CA HIS A 168 0.61 -21.94 5.67
C HIS A 168 -0.54 -21.73 4.68
N CYS A 169 -0.23 -21.55 3.39
CA CYS A 169 -1.26 -21.44 2.37
C CYS A 169 -1.91 -22.81 2.14
N LYS A 170 -3.08 -23.00 2.74
CA LYS A 170 -4.01 -24.06 2.32
C LYS A 170 -4.65 -23.57 1.03
N SER A 171 -4.06 -23.94 -0.11
CA SER A 171 -4.76 -23.83 -1.40
C SER A 171 -6.13 -24.48 -1.21
N SER A 172 -7.20 -23.69 -1.32
CA SER A 172 -8.51 -24.26 -1.61
C SER A 172 -8.32 -25.02 -2.91
N THR A 173 -8.55 -26.33 -2.85
CA THR A 173 -8.51 -27.21 -4.00
C THR A 173 -9.34 -26.59 -5.13
N PRO A 174 -8.83 -26.49 -6.37
CA PRO A 174 -9.67 -26.10 -7.48
C PRO A 174 -10.78 -27.14 -7.62
N GLN A 175 -12.03 -26.69 -7.51
CA GLN A 175 -13.12 -27.38 -8.20
C GLN A 175 -12.65 -27.56 -9.65
N PRO A 176 -12.87 -28.72 -10.31
CA PRO A 176 -12.32 -28.98 -11.64
C PRO A 176 -12.87 -27.95 -12.63
N VAL A 177 -12.12 -26.87 -12.83
CA VAL A 177 -12.28 -25.98 -13.97
C VAL A 177 -11.38 -26.58 -15.03
N THR A 178 -12.01 -27.31 -15.93
CA THR A 178 -11.43 -27.87 -17.13
C THR A 178 -10.55 -26.80 -17.78
N THR A 179 -9.27 -27.11 -17.89
CA THR A 179 -8.28 -26.30 -18.60
C THR A 179 -8.78 -26.09 -20.03
N THR A 180 -9.09 -24.85 -20.39
CA THR A 180 -8.88 -24.38 -21.76
C THR A 180 -7.92 -23.22 -21.69
N THR A 181 -6.69 -23.55 -22.08
CA THR A 181 -5.61 -22.64 -22.38
C THR A 181 -6.10 -21.56 -23.34
N ASN A 182 -6.11 -20.32 -22.89
CA ASN A 182 -5.81 -19.14 -23.69
C ASN A 182 -5.52 -17.99 -22.72
N ALA A 183 -4.23 -17.78 -22.44
CA ALA A 183 -3.78 -16.52 -21.88
C ALA A 183 -4.15 -15.43 -22.90
N SER A 184 -5.21 -14.69 -22.61
CA SER A 184 -5.56 -13.48 -23.33
C SER A 184 -4.47 -12.45 -23.04
N ILE A 185 -3.57 -12.25 -23.99
CA ILE A 185 -2.54 -11.21 -23.99
C ILE A 185 -3.24 -9.89 -24.32
N LEU A 186 -4.18 -9.44 -23.49
CA LEU A 186 -4.74 -8.10 -23.67
C LEU A 186 -3.63 -7.08 -23.36
N PRO A 187 -3.41 -6.09 -24.24
CA PRO A 187 -2.43 -5.04 -23.99
C PRO A 187 -2.78 -4.26 -22.70
N PRO A 188 -1.77 -3.70 -22.02
CA PRO A 188 -1.99 -2.80 -20.88
C PRO A 188 -2.94 -1.67 -21.27
N CYS A 189 -3.85 -1.29 -20.37
CA CYS A 189 -4.76 -0.20 -20.65
C CYS A 189 -4.02 1.12 -20.82
N ILE A 190 -4.32 1.82 -21.90
CA ILE A 190 -3.89 3.20 -22.16
C ILE A 190 -5.16 4.05 -22.08
N PHE A 191 -5.26 4.87 -21.05
CA PHE A 191 -6.44 5.69 -20.82
C PHE A 191 -6.33 7.05 -21.50
N SER A 192 -7.46 7.58 -21.94
CA SER A 192 -7.62 8.99 -22.30
C SER A 192 -8.63 9.60 -21.33
N CYS A 193 -8.26 10.73 -20.72
CA CYS A 193 -9.12 11.39 -19.76
C CYS A 193 -10.35 12.01 -20.45
N PRO A 194 -11.59 11.67 -20.02
CA PRO A 194 -12.79 12.27 -20.58
C PRO A 194 -12.88 13.79 -20.34
N ASP A 195 -12.40 14.23 -19.18
CA ASP A 195 -12.37 15.62 -18.75
C ASP A 195 -10.97 16.04 -18.27
N GLU A 196 -10.72 17.35 -18.16
CA GLU A 196 -9.43 17.90 -17.68
C GLU A 196 -9.06 17.37 -16.29
N MET A 197 -10.06 17.19 -15.42
CA MET A 197 -9.93 16.60 -14.09
C MET A 197 -11.09 15.64 -13.82
N GLY A 198 -10.85 14.55 -13.10
CA GLY A 198 -11.94 13.63 -12.70
C GLY A 198 -11.45 12.29 -12.17
N ARG A 199 -12.34 11.53 -11.53
CA ARG A 199 -12.04 10.16 -11.05
C ARG A 199 -12.98 9.16 -11.70
N TYR A 200 -12.42 8.17 -12.37
CA TYR A 200 -13.18 7.21 -13.18
C TYR A 200 -12.88 5.79 -12.73
N ALA A 201 -13.88 4.89 -12.80
CA ALA A 201 -13.65 3.49 -12.52
C ALA A 201 -12.67 2.88 -13.53
N HIS A 202 -11.78 2.03 -13.07
CA HIS A 202 -10.96 1.24 -13.97
C HIS A 202 -11.83 0.12 -14.58
N PRO A 203 -11.88 -0.02 -15.92
CA PRO A 203 -12.82 -0.93 -16.57
C PRO A 203 -12.50 -2.41 -16.33
N ARG A 204 -11.27 -2.75 -15.93
CA ARG A 204 -10.82 -4.14 -15.76
C ARG A 204 -10.53 -4.58 -14.32
N ASP A 205 -10.50 -3.65 -13.36
CA ASP A 205 -10.21 -3.97 -11.96
C ASP A 205 -10.99 -3.03 -11.02
N CYS A 206 -11.85 -3.60 -10.19
CA CYS A 206 -12.65 -2.87 -9.21
C CYS A 206 -11.81 -2.15 -8.14
N LYS A 207 -10.59 -2.63 -7.88
CA LYS A 207 -9.69 -2.03 -6.90
C LYS A 207 -8.88 -0.87 -7.49
N GLU A 208 -8.95 -0.66 -8.79
CA GLU A 208 -8.26 0.41 -9.48
C GLU A 208 -9.24 1.51 -9.91
N TRP A 209 -8.74 2.73 -9.98
CA TRP A 209 -9.46 3.87 -10.54
C TRP A 209 -8.49 4.81 -11.23
N VAL A 210 -8.99 5.61 -12.16
CA VAL A 210 -8.16 6.55 -12.92
C VAL A 210 -8.46 7.96 -12.45
N ASP A 211 -7.44 8.58 -11.89
CA ASP A 211 -7.39 10.00 -11.55
C ASP A 211 -6.91 10.75 -12.79
N CYS A 212 -7.73 11.64 -13.31
CA CYS A 212 -7.38 12.55 -14.37
C CYS A 212 -7.02 13.90 -13.75
N ASP A 213 -5.82 14.39 -14.08
CA ASP A 213 -5.37 15.72 -13.69
C ASP A 213 -4.63 16.37 -14.86
N HIS A 214 -5.13 17.53 -15.30
CA HIS A 214 -4.69 18.24 -16.50
C HIS A 214 -4.61 17.34 -17.74
N TRP A 215 -5.68 16.56 -18.01
CA TRP A 215 -5.79 15.57 -19.09
C TRP A 215 -4.87 14.36 -19.00
N GLN A 216 -4.08 14.25 -17.93
CA GLN A 216 -3.15 13.15 -17.73
C GLN A 216 -3.77 12.08 -16.82
N PRO A 217 -3.86 10.82 -17.27
CA PRO A 217 -4.43 9.73 -16.47
C PRO A 217 -3.39 9.14 -15.51
N TYR A 218 -3.80 8.93 -14.27
CA TYR A 218 -3.03 8.28 -13.22
C TYR A 218 -3.86 7.15 -12.63
N VAL A 219 -3.42 5.91 -12.83
CA VAL A 219 -4.06 4.76 -12.17
C VAL A 219 -3.72 4.77 -10.69
N LYS A 220 -4.75 4.70 -9.86
CA LYS A 220 -4.71 4.68 -8.40
C LYS A 220 -5.35 3.39 -7.90
N TYR A 221 -5.04 3.05 -6.66
CA TYR A 221 -5.58 1.87 -5.99
C TYR A 221 -6.47 2.29 -4.83
N CYS A 222 -7.55 1.57 -4.64
CA CYS A 222 -8.31 1.62 -3.41
C CYS A 222 -7.55 0.95 -2.27
N PRO A 223 -7.58 1.51 -1.06
CA PRO A 223 -6.89 0.92 0.09
C PRO A 223 -7.55 -0.40 0.50
N GLY A 224 -6.73 -1.35 0.95
CA GLY A 224 -7.17 -2.65 1.43
C GLY A 224 -7.99 -3.46 0.41
N ASN A 225 -9.23 -3.76 0.77
CA ASN A 225 -10.17 -4.54 -0.04
C ASN A 225 -11.35 -3.71 -0.57
N LEU A 226 -11.23 -2.38 -0.59
CA LEU A 226 -12.26 -1.49 -1.11
C LEU A 226 -12.25 -1.45 -2.64
N TYR A 227 -13.41 -1.17 -3.23
CA TYR A 227 -13.62 -1.02 -4.67
C TYR A 227 -14.00 0.43 -4.99
N PHE A 228 -13.57 0.93 -6.14
CA PHE A 228 -13.93 2.29 -6.54
C PHE A 228 -15.41 2.36 -6.90
N ASN A 229 -16.12 3.28 -6.24
CA ASN A 229 -17.50 3.62 -6.51
C ASN A 229 -17.54 4.77 -7.53
N PRO A 230 -17.93 4.52 -8.80
CA PRO A 230 -17.95 5.55 -9.82
C PRO A 230 -19.09 6.58 -9.68
N GLU A 231 -20.08 6.30 -8.83
CA GLU A 231 -21.16 7.25 -8.51
C GLU A 231 -20.72 8.24 -7.43
N LEU A 232 -20.00 7.76 -6.41
CA LEU A 232 -19.51 8.58 -5.30
C LEU A 232 -18.07 9.12 -5.49
N HIS A 233 -17.36 8.63 -6.51
CA HIS A 233 -15.95 8.94 -6.80
C HIS A 233 -14.98 8.68 -5.63
N VAL A 234 -15.27 7.67 -4.82
CA VAL A 234 -14.49 7.23 -3.65
C VAL A 234 -14.33 5.71 -3.64
N CYS A 235 -13.38 5.22 -2.85
CA CYS A 235 -13.27 3.79 -2.58
C CYS A 235 -14.26 3.39 -1.49
N ASP A 236 -15.11 2.42 -1.79
CA ASP A 236 -16.19 1.97 -0.94
C ASP A 236 -16.12 0.44 -0.77
N TRP A 237 -16.91 -0.10 0.15
CA TRP A 237 -17.03 -1.54 0.32
C TRP A 237 -17.59 -2.16 -0.97
N SER A 238 -17.09 -3.35 -1.32
CA SER A 238 -17.48 -4.07 -2.54
C SER A 238 -18.98 -4.25 -2.70
N GLU A 239 -19.70 -4.32 -1.57
CA GLU A 239 -21.15 -4.48 -1.49
C GLU A 239 -21.91 -3.22 -1.95
N HIS A 240 -21.28 -2.05 -1.87
CA HIS A 240 -21.87 -0.74 -2.17
C HIS A 240 -21.21 -0.03 -3.36
N ALA A 241 -20.01 -0.44 -3.76
CA ALA A 241 -19.24 0.23 -4.80
C ALA A 241 -19.86 0.15 -6.21
N GLY A 242 -20.81 -0.76 -6.45
CA GLY A 242 -21.47 -0.87 -7.75
C GLY A 242 -20.52 -1.19 -8.90
N CYS A 243 -19.40 -1.89 -8.63
CA CYS A 243 -18.36 -2.12 -9.61
C CYS A 243 -18.83 -3.04 -10.76
N THR A 244 -18.50 -2.67 -11.99
CA THR A 244 -18.81 -3.42 -13.22
C THR A 244 -17.56 -3.87 -13.97
N ALA A 245 -16.38 -3.79 -13.33
CA ALA A 245 -15.12 -4.08 -13.98
C ALA A 245 -14.97 -5.58 -14.29
N TYR A 246 -14.42 -5.89 -15.47
CA TYR A 246 -14.17 -7.25 -15.93
C TYR A 246 -12.87 -7.31 -16.74
N PRO A 247 -12.03 -8.34 -16.60
CA PRO A 247 -10.71 -8.40 -17.25
C PRO A 247 -10.71 -8.18 -18.77
N ASP A 248 -11.80 -8.53 -19.44
CA ASP A 248 -11.97 -8.43 -20.89
C ASP A 248 -12.62 -7.11 -21.36
N ASN A 249 -12.98 -6.20 -20.45
CA ASN A 249 -13.59 -4.92 -20.83
C ASN A 249 -12.63 -4.06 -21.66
N ASP A 250 -13.17 -3.24 -22.55
CA ASP A 250 -12.38 -2.24 -23.27
C ASP A 250 -11.85 -1.16 -22.33
N CYS A 251 -10.65 -0.66 -22.59
CA CYS A 251 -9.94 0.30 -21.74
C CYS A 251 -10.45 1.74 -21.91
N GLU A 252 -11.77 1.93 -21.97
CA GLU A 252 -12.40 3.24 -22.09
C GLU A 252 -12.93 3.71 -20.73
N LEU A 253 -12.62 4.96 -20.39
CA LEU A 253 -13.17 5.62 -19.20
C LEU A 253 -14.54 6.19 -19.53
N THR A 254 -15.58 5.64 -18.91
CA THR A 254 -16.94 6.15 -19.06
C THR A 254 -17.26 7.18 -17.99
N THR A 255 -17.85 8.29 -18.38
CA THR A 255 -18.56 9.17 -17.44
C THR A 255 -19.86 8.48 -17.04
N VAL A 256 -20.12 8.38 -15.74
CA VAL A 256 -21.47 8.01 -15.28
C VAL A 256 -22.35 9.22 -15.61
N ASN A 257 -23.06 9.15 -16.74
CA ASN A 257 -24.10 10.12 -17.06
C ASN A 257 -25.19 9.98 -15.99
N THR A 258 -25.12 10.80 -14.95
CA THR A 258 -26.24 11.06 -14.05
C THR A 258 -27.32 11.73 -14.88
N VAL A 259 -28.22 10.92 -15.44
CA VAL A 259 -29.57 11.38 -15.70
C VAL A 259 -30.17 11.66 -14.33
N MET A 260 -30.02 12.89 -13.84
CA MET A 260 -30.84 13.36 -12.73
C MET A 260 -32.30 13.27 -13.22
N PRO A 261 -33.19 12.52 -12.55
CA PRO A 261 -34.62 12.75 -12.73
C PRO A 261 -34.88 14.19 -12.29
N LYS A 262 -35.34 15.02 -13.24
CA LYS A 262 -36.07 16.22 -12.87
C LYS A 262 -37.35 15.74 -12.21
N ASP A 263 -37.54 16.10 -10.95
CA ASP A 263 -38.82 16.53 -10.37
C ASP A 263 -38.56 17.40 -9.14
#